data_AF-A0A0Q7PR13-F1
#
_entry.id   AF-A0A0Q7PR13-F1
#
_cell.length_a   1.000
_cell.length_b   1.000
_cell.length_c   1.000
_cell.angle_alpha   90.00
_cell.angle_beta   90.00
_cell.angle_gamma   90.00
#
_symmetry.space_group_name_H-M   'P 1'
#
loop_
_entity.id
_entity.type
_entity.pdbx_description
1 polymer ?
#
loop_
_entity_poly.entity_id
_entity_poly.type
_entity_poly.pdbx_seq_one_letter_code
_entity_poly.pdbx_strand_id
1 'polypeptide(L)'
;MRTFRLFLIVQIAALTALLVVAAGMALVGSFTSGPAGGSKFFFEAALFFGALPVVAVGAPIYFALIRYGKPRWFYIILLGIAPGVVALPFDVLLGGFAIVCGAAVASLTHLMCRGLGPNNSFKPKPLRGSA
;
A
#
# COMPACT_ATOMS: atom_id res chain seq x y z
N MET A 1 20.68 -0.41 13.00
CA MET A 1 20.78 -0.58 11.53
C MET A 1 19.67 -1.45 10.92
N ARG A 2 19.35 -2.63 11.47
CA ARG A 2 18.31 -3.53 10.92
C ARG A 2 16.93 -2.88 10.76
N THR A 3 16.55 -2.06 11.73
CA THR A 3 15.26 -1.36 11.79
C THR A 3 15.07 -0.31 10.68
N PHE A 4 16.14 0.46 10.41
CA PHE A 4 16.16 1.47 9.36
C PHE A 4 16.09 0.81 7.98
N ARG A 5 16.82 -0.30 7.78
CA ARG A 5 16.74 -1.09 6.54
C ARG A 5 15.33 -1.64 6.30
N LEU A 6 14.67 -2.16 7.33
CA LEU A 6 13.29 -2.67 7.20
C LEU A 6 12.31 -1.56 6.80
N PHE A 7 12.45 -0.37 7.38
CA PHE A 7 11.64 0.78 7.01
C PHE A 7 11.86 1.20 5.55
N LEU A 8 13.11 1.25 5.09
CA LEU A 8 13.44 1.53 3.70
C LEU A 8 12.87 0.49 2.74
N ILE A 9 12.92 -0.80 3.07
CA ILE A 9 12.32 -1.86 2.24
C ILE A 9 10.81 -1.66 2.12
N VAL A 10 10.12 -1.33 3.21
CA VAL A 10 8.67 -1.03 3.17
C VAL A 10 8.38 0.18 2.31
N GLN A 11 9.16 1.26 2.42
CA GLN A 11 9.00 2.45 1.57
C GLN A 11 9.18 2.13 0.08
N ILE A 12 10.24 1.39 -0.27
CA ILE A 12 10.53 0.99 -1.66
C ILE A 12 9.40 0.09 -2.19
N ALA A 13 8.94 -0.87 -1.40
CA ALA A 13 7.83 -1.75 -1.79
C ALA A 13 6.54 -0.94 -2.03
N ALA A 14 6.23 0.01 -1.15
CA ALA A 14 5.04 0.83 -1.28
C ALA A 14 5.10 1.76 -2.51
N LEU A 15 6.26 2.36 -2.79
CA LEU A 15 6.48 3.16 -3.99
C LEU A 15 6.42 2.32 -5.28
N THR A 16 6.96 1.10 -5.24
CA THR A 16 6.90 0.19 -6.38
C THR A 16 5.46 -0.26 -6.63
N ALA A 17 4.71 -0.59 -5.58
CA ALA A 17 3.28 -0.88 -5.68
C ALA A 17 2.49 0.30 -6.26
N LEU A 18 2.80 1.53 -5.83
CA LEU A 18 2.20 2.75 -6.38
C LEU A 18 2.48 2.89 -7.89
N LEU A 19 3.72 2.68 -8.33
CA LEU A 19 4.09 2.76 -9.75
C LEU A 19 3.37 1.70 -10.58
N VAL A 20 3.25 0.47 -10.07
CA VAL A 20 2.53 -0.61 -10.74
C VAL A 20 1.05 -0.25 -10.90
N VAL A 21 0.42 0.27 -9.86
CA VAL A 21 -0.98 0.69 -9.91
C VAL A 21 -1.16 1.90 -10.84
N ALA A 22 -0.26 2.89 -10.78
CA ALA A 22 -0.30 4.05 -11.67
C ALA A 22 -0.16 3.65 -13.14
N ALA A 23 0.73 2.70 -13.47
CA ALA A 23 0.86 2.15 -14.82
C ALA A 23 -0.42 1.41 -15.26
N GLY A 24 -1.05 0.65 -14.36
CA GLY A 24 -2.35 0.03 -14.61
C GLY A 24 -3.44 1.06 -14.90
N MET A 25 -3.48 2.16 -14.14
CA MET A 25 -4.44 3.25 -14.38
C MET A 25 -4.15 4.00 -15.67
N ALA A 26 -2.88 4.16 -16.06
CA ALA A 26 -2.51 4.72 -17.36
C ALA A 26 -3.07 3.88 -18.52
N LEU A 27 -3.00 2.55 -18.39
CA LEU A 27 -3.58 1.64 -19.37
C LEU A 27 -5.10 1.77 -19.43
N VAL A 28 -5.79 1.85 -18.28
CA VAL A 28 -7.24 2.10 -18.24
C VAL A 28 -7.59 3.45 -18.88
N GLY A 29 -6.81 4.49 -18.59
CA GLY A 29 -6.97 5.82 -19.19
C GLY A 29 -6.82 5.81 -20.71
N SER A 30 -5.89 5.01 -21.23
CA SER A 30 -5.68 4.82 -22.67
C SER A 30 -6.95 4.32 -23.38
N PHE A 31 -7.65 3.35 -22.77
CA PHE A 31 -8.87 2.76 -23.34
C PHE A 31 -10.13 3.59 -23.14
N THR A 32 -10.17 4.46 -22.13
CA THR A 32 -11.38 5.20 -21.74
C THR A 32 -11.39 6.64 -22.25
N SER A 33 -10.24 7.28 -22.40
CA SER A 33 -10.12 8.70 -22.76
C SER A 33 -9.06 8.98 -23.83
N GLY A 34 -8.56 7.92 -24.47
CA GLY A 34 -7.61 7.99 -25.58
C GLY A 34 -6.14 7.81 -25.15
N PRO A 35 -5.26 7.37 -26.07
CA PRO A 35 -3.98 6.76 -25.71
C PRO A 35 -2.98 7.71 -25.07
N ALA A 36 -2.98 9.00 -25.44
CA ALA A 36 -2.02 9.98 -24.94
C ALA A 36 -2.58 10.81 -23.78
N GLY A 37 -3.77 11.40 -23.95
CA GLY A 37 -4.37 12.28 -22.95
C GLY A 37 -4.85 11.52 -21.71
N GLY A 38 -5.57 10.42 -21.92
CA GLY A 38 -6.10 9.61 -20.82
C GLY A 38 -4.99 8.93 -20.03
N SER A 39 -4.05 8.26 -20.70
CA SER A 39 -2.96 7.56 -20.01
C SER A 39 -2.14 8.47 -19.10
N LYS A 40 -1.75 9.65 -19.62
CA LYS A 40 -1.01 10.66 -18.87
C LYS A 40 -1.81 11.16 -17.67
N PHE A 41 -3.06 11.54 -17.86
CA PHE A 41 -3.90 12.07 -16.81
C PHE A 41 -4.08 11.09 -15.65
N PHE A 42 -4.43 9.84 -15.94
CA PHE A 42 -4.65 8.81 -14.91
C PHE A 42 -3.35 8.39 -14.20
N PHE A 43 -2.22 8.38 -14.90
CA PHE A 43 -0.91 8.16 -14.30
C PHE A 43 -0.52 9.27 -13.34
N GLU A 44 -0.61 10.52 -13.78
CA GLU A 44 -0.27 11.71 -12.98
C GLU A 44 -1.19 11.83 -11.77
N ALA A 45 -2.50 11.60 -11.94
CA ALA A 45 -3.45 11.60 -10.84
C ALA A 45 -3.10 10.53 -9.79
N ALA A 46 -2.82 9.29 -10.21
CA ALA A 46 -2.43 8.22 -9.30
C ALA A 46 -1.15 8.56 -8.51
N LEU A 47 -0.16 9.17 -9.16
CA LEU A 47 1.08 9.59 -8.49
C LEU A 47 0.87 10.76 -7.54
N PHE A 48 0.18 11.82 -7.97
CA PHE A 48 0.03 13.05 -7.20
C PHE A 48 -0.78 12.81 -5.92
N PHE A 49 -1.88 12.07 -6.04
CA PHE A 49 -2.72 11.72 -4.91
C PHE A 49 -2.20 10.53 -4.11
N GLY A 50 -1.35 9.68 -4.69
CA GLY A 50 -0.84 8.47 -4.04
C GLY A 50 0.49 8.64 -3.31
N ALA A 51 1.46 9.36 -3.90
CA ALA A 51 2.83 9.38 -3.41
C ALA A 51 2.96 9.93 -1.99
N LEU A 52 2.33 11.07 -1.71
CA LEU A 52 2.43 11.72 -0.41
C LEU A 52 1.74 10.92 0.70
N PRO A 53 0.48 10.44 0.54
CA PRO A 53 -0.14 9.56 1.53
C PRO A 53 0.63 8.25 1.74
N VAL A 54 1.16 7.64 0.67
CA VAL A 54 1.92 6.39 0.77
C VAL A 54 3.21 6.58 1.55
N VAL A 55 4.01 7.60 1.24
CA VAL A 55 5.34 7.79 1.85
C VAL A 55 5.25 8.34 3.27
N ALA A 56 4.34 9.31 3.49
CA ALA A 56 4.25 10.02 4.77
C ALA A 56 3.42 9.27 5.82
N VAL A 57 2.45 8.46 5.40
CA VAL A 57 1.47 7.85 6.32
C VAL A 57 1.39 6.35 6.13
N GLY A 58 1.15 5.88 4.91
CA GLY A 58 0.94 4.46 4.59
C GLY A 58 2.11 3.56 4.99
N ALA A 59 3.30 3.83 4.47
CA ALA A 59 4.50 3.04 4.75
C ALA A 59 4.91 3.09 6.24
N PRO A 60 4.92 4.24 6.93
CA PRO A 60 5.15 4.29 8.39
C PRO A 60 4.15 3.47 9.20
N ILE A 61 2.85 3.57 8.92
CA ILE A 61 1.82 2.81 9.65
C ILE A 61 1.96 1.30 9.35
N TYR A 62 2.17 0.93 8.09
CA TYR A 62 2.37 -0.46 7.71
C TYR A 62 3.62 -1.07 8.36
N PHE A 63 4.71 -0.31 8.43
CA PHE A 63 5.92 -0.70 9.15
C PHE A 63 5.66 -0.91 10.66
N ALA A 64 4.86 -0.04 11.29
CA ALA A 64 4.43 -0.23 12.67
C ALA A 64 3.63 -1.53 12.83
N LEU A 65 2.68 -1.82 11.92
CA LEU A 65 1.90 -3.06 11.93
C LEU A 65 2.79 -4.31 11.81
N ILE A 66 3.84 -4.27 10.98
CA ILE A 66 4.84 -5.36 10.89
C ILE A 66 5.54 -5.54 12.24
N ARG A 67 6.00 -4.46 12.88
CA ARG A 67 6.72 -4.54 14.16
C ARG A 67 5.88 -5.15 15.27
N TYR A 68 4.58 -4.86 15.31
CA TYR A 68 3.66 -5.44 16.29
C TYR A 68 3.20 -6.85 15.92
N GLY A 69 3.65 -7.42 14.80
CA GLY A 69 3.21 -8.74 14.34
C GLY A 69 1.73 -8.79 13.95
N LYS A 70 1.14 -7.65 13.60
CA LYS A 70 -0.28 -7.51 13.26
C LYS A 70 -0.56 -7.05 11.81
N PRO A 71 0.23 -7.41 10.76
CA PRO A 71 -0.12 -7.04 9.39
C PRO A 71 -1.26 -7.94 8.88
N ARG A 72 -2.49 -7.71 9.38
CA ARG A 72 -3.70 -8.40 8.91
C ARG A 72 -4.28 -7.66 7.71
N TRP A 73 -4.78 -8.41 6.73
CA TRP A 73 -5.44 -7.87 5.54
C TRP A 73 -6.44 -6.77 5.84
N PHE A 74 -7.28 -6.96 6.87
CA PHE A 74 -8.26 -5.96 7.28
C PHE A 74 -7.66 -4.57 7.56
N TYR A 75 -6.60 -4.48 8.37
CA TYR A 75 -5.96 -3.20 8.70
C TYR A 75 -5.28 -2.56 7.49
N ILE A 76 -4.77 -3.39 6.59
CA ILE A 76 -4.03 -2.97 5.41
C ILE A 76 -4.99 -2.36 4.39
N ILE A 77 -6.12 -3.03 4.15
CA ILE A 77 -7.16 -2.50 3.28
C ILE A 77 -7.74 -1.21 3.86
N LEU A 78 -8.01 -1.15 5.17
CA LEU A 78 -8.46 0.09 5.83
C LEU A 78 -7.46 1.23 5.62
N LEU A 79 -6.17 0.97 5.81
CA LEU A 79 -5.11 1.96 5.58
C LEU A 79 -5.07 2.43 4.13
N GLY A 80 -5.26 1.51 3.18
CA GLY A 80 -5.29 1.79 1.74
C GLY A 80 -6.48 2.64 1.32
N ILE A 81 -7.68 2.32 1.80
CA ILE A 81 -8.91 3.03 1.39
C ILE A 81 -9.15 4.34 2.13
N ALA A 82 -8.53 4.53 3.32
CA ALA A 82 -8.79 5.68 4.18
C ALA A 82 -8.67 7.05 3.47
N PRO A 83 -7.63 7.34 2.67
CA PRO A 83 -7.54 8.60 1.95
C PRO A 83 -8.73 8.83 1.00
N GLY A 84 -9.18 7.77 0.32
CA GLY A 84 -10.31 7.86 -0.60
C GLY A 84 -11.65 8.01 0.13
N VAL A 85 -11.85 7.34 1.26
CA VAL A 85 -13.03 7.53 2.12
C VAL A 85 -13.09 8.98 2.64
N VAL A 86 -11.96 9.57 3.01
CA VAL A 86 -11.88 10.98 3.41
C VAL A 86 -12.17 11.92 2.25
N ALA A 87 -11.82 11.54 1.01
CA ALA A 87 -12.07 12.34 -0.18
C ALA A 87 -13.53 12.26 -0.71
N LEU A 88 -14.26 11.17 -0.42
CA LEU A 88 -15.64 10.95 -0.90
C LEU A 88 -16.61 12.12 -0.68
N PRO A 89 -16.63 12.81 0.48
CA PRO A 89 -17.54 13.94 0.71
C PRO A 89 -17.21 15.18 -0.14
N PHE A 90 -16.00 15.29 -0.68
CA PHE A 90 -15.55 16.42 -1.48
C PHE A 90 -15.74 16.16 -2.97
N ASP A 91 -15.44 14.94 -3.42
CA ASP A 91 -15.63 14.52 -4.80
C ASP A 91 -15.76 12.98 -4.85
N VAL A 92 -16.92 12.50 -5.31
CA VAL A 92 -17.25 11.07 -5.35
C VAL A 92 -16.37 10.31 -6.35
N LEU A 93 -16.05 10.92 -7.49
CA LEU A 93 -15.21 10.29 -8.50
C LEU A 93 -13.77 10.18 -8.01
N LEU A 94 -13.24 11.27 -7.43
CA LEU A 94 -11.90 11.28 -6.86
C LEU A 94 -11.80 10.32 -5.67
N GLY A 95 -12.78 10.34 -4.77
CA GLY A 95 -12.84 9.44 -3.61
C GLY A 95 -12.94 7.97 -4.02
N GLY A 96 -13.82 7.65 -4.97
CA GLY A 96 -13.94 6.31 -5.53
C GLY A 96 -12.65 5.83 -6.19
N PHE A 97 -12.03 6.68 -7.02
CA PHE A 97 -10.74 6.40 -7.63
C PHE A 97 -9.64 6.14 -6.59
N ALA A 98 -9.54 6.99 -5.57
CA ALA A 98 -8.56 6.86 -4.50
C ALA A 98 -8.79 5.60 -3.63
N ILE A 99 -10.03 5.18 -3.40
CA ILE A 99 -10.35 3.93 -2.70
C ILE A 99 -9.80 2.73 -3.49
N VAL A 100 -10.11 2.63 -4.79
CA VAL A 100 -9.68 1.51 -5.63
C VAL A 100 -8.16 1.45 -5.74
N CYS A 101 -7.53 2.58 -6.05
CA CYS A 101 -6.08 2.67 -6.16
C CYS A 101 -5.40 2.37 -4.82
N GLY A 102 -5.89 2.96 -3.73
CA GLY A 102 -5.33 2.79 -2.40
C GLY A 102 -5.43 1.35 -1.89
N ALA A 103 -6.56 0.67 -2.12
CA ALA A 103 -6.71 -0.75 -1.81
C ALA A 103 -5.72 -1.62 -2.60
N ALA A 104 -5.55 -1.34 -3.90
CA ALA A 104 -4.62 -2.08 -4.77
C ALA A 104 -3.16 -1.89 -4.32
N VAL A 105 -2.74 -0.64 -4.05
CA VAL A 105 -1.39 -0.32 -3.56
C VAL A 105 -1.12 -0.99 -2.23
N ALA A 106 -2.05 -0.90 -1.27
CA ALA A 106 -1.89 -1.52 0.04
C ALA A 106 -1.79 -3.05 -0.05
N SER A 107 -2.59 -3.66 -0.92
CA SER A 107 -2.56 -5.10 -1.16
C SER A 107 -1.22 -5.56 -1.75
N LEU A 108 -0.75 -4.89 -2.81
CA LEU A 108 0.54 -5.19 -3.43
C LEU A 108 1.70 -5.00 -2.45
N THR A 109 1.70 -3.89 -1.71
CA THR A 109 2.70 -3.62 -0.67
C THR A 109 2.74 -4.74 0.36
N HIS A 110 1.57 -5.23 0.80
CA HIS A 110 1.49 -6.32 1.74
C HIS A 110 2.03 -7.64 1.19
N LEU A 111 1.68 -7.97 -0.06
CA LEU A 111 2.19 -9.17 -0.73
C LEU A 111 3.71 -9.14 -0.83
N MET A 112 4.29 -8.01 -1.26
CA MET A 112 5.74 -7.80 -1.34
C MET A 112 6.43 -7.91 0.03
N CYS A 113 5.75 -7.50 1.10
CA CYS A 113 6.31 -7.44 2.45
C CYS A 113 5.91 -8.63 3.35
N ARG A 114 5.19 -9.64 2.83
CA ARG A 114 4.59 -10.72 3.64
C ARG A 114 5.60 -11.51 4.48
N GLY A 115 6.84 -11.60 4.01
CA GLY A 115 7.95 -12.28 4.70
C GLY A 115 8.76 -11.42 5.70
N LEU A 116 8.45 -10.13 5.84
CA LEU A 116 9.23 -9.20 6.67
C LEU A 116 8.81 -9.17 8.15
N GLY A 117 7.86 -10.02 8.54
CA GLY A 117 7.37 -10.14 9.91
C GLY A 117 8.42 -10.62 10.92
N PRO A 118 8.14 -10.51 12.24
CA PRO A 118 9.02 -11.04 13.28
C PRO A 118 9.28 -12.52 13.02
N ASN A 119 10.52 -12.86 12.67
CA ASN A 119 10.91 -14.23 12.39
C ASN A 119 10.90 -15.03 13.70
N ASN A 120 9.80 -15.74 13.97
CA ASN A 120 9.66 -16.60 15.14
C ASN A 120 10.43 -17.92 14.98
N SER A 121 11.18 -18.13 13.90
CA SER A 121 11.95 -19.37 13.64
C SER A 121 12.99 -19.69 14.72
N PHE A 122 13.41 -18.69 15.50
CA PHE A 122 14.36 -18.85 16.61
C PHE A 122 13.71 -18.96 17.99
N LYS A 123 12.38 -18.92 18.10
CA LYS A 123 11.74 -19.23 19.38
C LYS A 123 11.83 -20.75 19.57
N PRO A 124 12.49 -21.24 20.64
CA PRO A 124 12.45 -22.66 20.94
C PRO A 124 10.98 -23.07 21.03
N LYS A 125 10.61 -24.13 20.30
CA LYS A 125 9.28 -24.73 20.48
C LYS A 125 9.16 -25.05 21.97
N PRO A 126 8.10 -24.60 22.68
CA PRO A 126 7.88 -25.10 24.02
C PRO A 126 7.85 -26.62 23.93
N LEU A 127 8.66 -27.28 24.74
CA LEU A 127 8.60 -28.73 24.86
C LEU A 127 7.14 -29.08 25.16
N ARG A 128 6.56 -29.92 24.31
CA ARG A 128 5.19 -30.41 24.44
C ARG A 128 5.04 -30.95 25.86
N GLY A 129 4.30 -30.26 26.73
CA GLY A 129 4.12 -30.63 28.14
C GLY A 129 4.88 -29.79 29.18
N SER A 130 5.08 -28.48 28.99
CA SER A 130 5.47 -27.58 30.08
C SER A 130 4.29 -26.71 30.51
N ALA A 131 3.85 -26.97 31.75
CA ALA A 131 2.66 -26.51 32.49
C ALA A 131 1.34 -27.19 32.09
#